data_AF-A0A066PMZ4-F1
#
_entry.id   AF-A0A066PMZ4-F1
#
_cell.length_a   1.000
_cell.length_b   1.000
_cell.length_c   1.000
_cell.angle_alpha   90.00
_cell.angle_beta   90.00
_cell.angle_gamma   90.00
#
_symmetry.space_group_name_H-M   'P 1'
#
loop_
_entity.id
_entity.type
_entity.pdbx_description
1 polymer ?
#
loop_
_entity_poly.entity_id
_entity_poly.type
_entity_poly.pdbx_seq_one_letter_code
_entity_poly.pdbx_strand_id
1 'polypeptide(L)'
;MADVQQVLCLSGGGYLGLYTAAVLAELEKISGKPLHNTFNLLAGTSVGGIIALGLAAGTSAADIRDAFIENGGAIFSELPPPQTDFCRFLDLRRNFKKAKYRSEPLRAVIEAIVGSQLLIGDLRQRTIVPSVNLTKGRPQVFKTPHHPTFVRDLHLKVVDVALATSAAPAFFPIHQIGGELFADGGLYANSPDFLALHEMEFFLKVPVARWSEPVDFLQE
;
A
#
# COMPACT_ATOMS: atom_id res chain seq x y z
N MET A 1 -18.65 15.51 -21.27
CA MET A 1 -17.25 15.05 -21.07
C MET A 1 -17.31 13.69 -20.42
N ALA A 2 -16.59 12.69 -20.93
CA ALA A 2 -16.49 11.42 -20.23
C ALA A 2 -15.86 11.66 -18.86
N ASP A 3 -16.38 11.04 -17.82
CA ASP A 3 -15.90 11.22 -16.44
C ASP A 3 -14.45 10.73 -16.37
N VAL A 4 -13.49 11.66 -16.20
CA VAL A 4 -12.05 11.33 -16.20
C VAL A 4 -11.78 10.36 -15.05
N GLN A 5 -11.32 9.16 -15.39
CA GLN A 5 -11.00 8.15 -14.40
C GLN A 5 -9.56 8.33 -13.92
N GLN A 6 -9.38 8.45 -12.60
CA GLN A 6 -8.09 8.71 -11.98
C GLN A 6 -7.72 7.58 -11.02
N VAL A 7 -6.43 7.24 -10.97
CA VAL A 7 -5.89 6.18 -10.11
C VAL A 7 -4.68 6.72 -9.37
N LEU A 8 -4.58 6.40 -8.09
CA LEU A 8 -3.40 6.71 -7.29
C LEU A 8 -2.61 5.42 -7.02
N CYS A 9 -1.38 5.36 -7.50
CA CYS A 9 -0.46 4.23 -7.32
C CYS A 9 0.67 4.61 -6.36
N LEU A 10 0.76 3.91 -5.23
CA LEU A 10 1.71 4.18 -4.16
C LEU A 10 2.73 3.04 -4.06
N SER A 11 3.99 3.35 -4.38
CA SER A 11 5.07 2.37 -4.36
C SER A 11 5.48 1.98 -2.94
N GLY A 12 6.10 0.81 -2.80
CA GLY A 12 6.82 0.41 -1.59
C GLY A 12 8.13 1.19 -1.41
N GLY A 13 8.76 1.05 -0.23
CA GLY A 13 10.01 1.78 0.06
C GLY A 13 10.40 1.92 1.54
N GLY A 14 9.67 1.30 2.48
CA GLY A 14 9.95 1.41 3.91
C GLY A 14 9.74 2.84 4.44
N TYR A 15 10.67 3.37 5.24
CA TYR A 15 10.55 4.70 5.86
C TYR A 15 10.38 5.85 4.85
N LEU A 16 10.79 5.67 3.59
CA LEU A 16 10.53 6.64 2.52
C LEU A 16 9.02 6.86 2.26
N GLY A 17 8.14 6.01 2.78
CA GLY A 17 6.70 6.25 2.78
C GLY A 17 6.28 7.51 3.54
N LEU A 18 7.07 8.00 4.52
CA LEU A 18 6.81 9.29 5.16
C LEU A 18 6.86 10.44 4.16
N TYR A 19 7.82 10.40 3.23
CA TYR A 19 7.89 11.39 2.15
C TYR A 19 6.63 11.34 1.29
N THR A 20 6.18 10.14 0.89
CA THR A 20 4.93 9.96 0.15
C THR A 20 3.73 10.52 0.91
N ALA A 21 3.60 10.21 2.20
CA ALA A 21 2.51 10.72 3.04
C ALA A 21 2.55 12.25 3.16
N ALA A 22 3.74 12.85 3.30
CA ALA A 22 3.91 14.30 3.36
C ALA A 22 3.51 14.99 2.04
N VAL A 23 3.91 14.43 0.90
CA VAL A 23 3.48 14.95 -0.43
C VAL A 23 1.96 14.85 -0.57
N LEU A 24 1.36 13.72 -0.19
CA LEU A 24 -0.09 13.55 -0.24
C LEU A 24 -0.83 14.52 0.69
N ALA A 25 -0.28 14.83 1.88
CA ALA A 25 -0.86 15.81 2.79
C ALA A 25 -0.90 17.22 2.17
N GLU A 26 0.16 17.64 1.48
CA GLU A 26 0.16 18.92 0.76
C GLU A 26 -0.78 18.89 -0.45
N LEU A 27 -0.86 17.78 -1.19
CA LEU A 27 -1.81 17.63 -2.30
C LEU A 27 -3.27 17.69 -1.82
N GLU A 28 -3.59 17.01 -0.72
CA GLU A 28 -4.92 17.04 -0.09
C GLU A 28 -5.29 18.48 0.30
N LYS A 29 -4.36 19.19 0.93
CA LYS A 29 -4.51 20.60 1.32
C LYS A 29 -4.72 21.53 0.12
N ILE A 30 -3.92 21.39 -0.94
CA ILE A 30 -4.03 22.22 -2.15
C ILE A 30 -5.36 21.95 -2.86
N SER A 31 -5.78 20.68 -2.94
CA SER A 31 -7.02 20.30 -3.59
C SER A 31 -8.28 20.72 -2.82
N GLY A 32 -8.16 20.92 -1.50
CA GLY A 32 -9.28 21.17 -0.59
C GLY A 32 -10.29 20.02 -0.50
N LYS A 33 -9.94 18.84 -1.02
CA LYS A 33 -10.81 17.65 -1.10
C LYS A 33 -10.10 16.44 -0.49
N PRO A 34 -10.80 15.58 0.25
CA PRO A 34 -10.20 14.35 0.76
C PRO A 34 -9.76 13.46 -0.40
N LEU A 35 -8.50 12.99 -0.38
CA LEU A 35 -7.92 12.22 -1.49
C LEU A 35 -8.68 10.91 -1.76
N HIS A 36 -9.29 10.33 -0.74
CA HIS A 36 -10.09 9.12 -0.87
C HIS A 36 -11.35 9.29 -1.73
N ASN A 37 -11.81 10.53 -1.93
CA ASN A 37 -12.94 10.85 -2.80
C ASN A 37 -12.52 11.35 -4.20
N THR A 38 -11.21 11.50 -4.44
CA THR A 38 -10.67 12.06 -5.70
C THR A 38 -10.34 10.97 -6.73
N PHE A 39 -9.83 9.82 -6.28
CA PHE A 39 -9.37 8.75 -7.18
C PHE A 39 -10.36 7.60 -7.24
N ASN A 40 -10.62 7.04 -8.42
CA ASN A 40 -11.54 5.91 -8.62
C ASN A 40 -10.97 4.57 -8.12
N LEU A 41 -9.65 4.48 -7.98
CA LEU A 41 -8.92 3.33 -7.46
C LEU A 41 -7.66 3.79 -6.72
N LEU A 42 -7.42 3.20 -5.55
CA LEU A 42 -6.18 3.34 -4.79
C LEU A 42 -5.39 2.02 -4.91
N ALA A 43 -4.13 2.09 -5.30
CA ALA A 43 -3.26 0.94 -5.39
C ALA A 43 -2.01 1.18 -4.55
N GLY A 44 -1.62 0.22 -3.71
CA GLY A 44 -0.48 0.43 -2.84
C GLY A 44 0.26 -0.86 -2.48
N THR A 45 1.58 -0.83 -2.54
CA THR A 45 2.45 -1.94 -2.13
C THR A 45 3.25 -1.58 -0.88
N SER A 46 3.35 -2.50 0.09
CA SER A 46 4.12 -2.31 1.32
C SER A 46 3.68 -1.02 2.05
N VAL A 47 4.60 -0.11 2.37
CA VAL A 47 4.25 1.19 2.97
C VAL A 47 3.24 1.98 2.13
N GLY A 48 3.31 1.90 0.79
CA GLY A 48 2.30 2.48 -0.08
C GLY A 48 0.93 1.81 0.07
N GLY A 49 0.91 0.52 0.40
CA GLY A 49 -0.29 -0.23 0.78
C GLY A 49 -0.90 0.26 2.10
N ILE A 50 -0.07 0.52 3.11
CA ILE A 50 -0.52 1.13 4.37
C ILE A 50 -1.18 2.48 4.11
N ILE A 51 -0.54 3.35 3.31
CA ILE A 51 -1.07 4.67 2.96
C ILE A 51 -2.36 4.53 2.16
N ALA A 52 -2.40 3.67 1.14
CA ALA A 52 -3.58 3.45 0.31
C ALA A 52 -4.77 2.94 1.14
N LEU A 53 -4.54 2.01 2.07
CA LEU A 53 -5.58 1.50 2.98
C LEU A 53 -6.04 2.56 3.98
N GLY A 54 -5.13 3.39 4.51
CA GLY A 54 -5.45 4.53 5.37
C GLY A 54 -6.37 5.53 4.67
N LEU A 55 -5.99 5.95 3.46
CA LEU A 55 -6.83 6.82 2.65
C LEU A 55 -8.19 6.17 2.37
N ALA A 56 -8.21 4.89 1.96
CA ALA A 56 -9.45 4.16 1.70
C ALA A 56 -10.36 4.00 2.93
N ALA A 57 -9.80 4.00 4.14
CA ALA A 57 -10.53 4.00 5.40
C ALA A 57 -11.17 5.37 5.72
N GLY A 58 -10.76 6.42 5.01
CA GLY A 58 -11.19 7.81 5.21
C GLY A 58 -10.25 8.64 6.09
N THR A 59 -9.08 8.12 6.45
CA THR A 59 -8.06 8.84 7.21
C THR A 59 -7.39 9.89 6.32
N SER A 60 -7.18 11.10 6.84
CA SER A 60 -6.56 12.17 6.05
C SER A 60 -5.08 11.86 5.78
N ALA A 61 -4.53 12.38 4.69
CA ALA A 61 -3.12 12.22 4.38
C ALA A 61 -2.22 12.88 5.46
N ALA A 62 -2.70 13.95 6.09
CA ALA A 62 -2.03 14.58 7.23
C ALA A 62 -1.96 13.65 8.45
N ASP A 63 -3.07 13.01 8.83
CA ASP A 63 -3.10 12.09 9.97
C ASP A 63 -2.22 10.85 9.71
N ILE A 64 -2.19 10.36 8.47
CA ILE A 64 -1.30 9.26 8.06
C ILE A 64 0.17 9.68 8.23
N ARG A 65 0.53 10.88 7.75
CA ARG A 65 1.88 11.44 7.92
C ARG A 65 2.24 11.55 9.40
N ASP A 66 1.36 12.09 10.22
CA ASP A 66 1.61 12.35 11.63
C ASP A 66 1.77 11.04 12.41
N ALA A 67 0.96 10.02 12.10
CA ALA A 67 1.13 8.67 12.62
C ALA A 67 2.51 8.08 12.31
N PHE A 68 3.06 8.32 11.10
CA PHE A 68 4.43 7.91 10.76
C PHE A 68 5.50 8.70 11.50
N ILE A 69 5.31 10.00 11.73
CA ILE A 69 6.26 10.86 12.47
C ILE A 69 6.33 10.42 13.93
N GLU A 70 5.18 10.29 14.59
CA GLU A 70 5.06 9.96 16.01
C GLU A 70 5.67 8.59 16.33
N ASN A 71 5.59 7.65 15.39
CA ASN A 71 5.99 6.26 15.61
C ASN A 71 7.23 5.83 14.82
N GLY A 72 7.84 6.74 14.05
CA GLY A 72 8.95 6.43 13.13
C GLY A 72 10.15 5.77 13.82
N GLY A 73 10.53 6.26 14.99
CA GLY A 73 11.63 5.69 15.80
C GLY A 73 11.31 4.33 16.42
N ALA A 74 10.03 3.99 16.58
CA ALA A 74 9.61 2.69 17.11
C ALA A 74 9.51 1.62 16.01
N ILE A 75 9.12 2.01 14.78
CA ILE A 75 9.05 1.10 13.63
C ILE A 75 10.44 0.83 13.05
N PHE A 76 11.30 1.85 13.01
CA PHE A 76 12.61 1.78 12.38
C PHE A 76 13.71 2.20 13.35
N SER A 77 14.68 1.31 13.57
CA SER A 77 15.86 1.56 14.40
C SER A 77 16.52 2.91 14.06
N GLU A 78 16.84 3.71 15.08
CA GLU A 78 17.58 4.98 14.98
C GLU A 78 18.99 4.87 14.37
N LEU A 79 19.42 3.66 14.00
CA LEU A 79 20.70 3.42 13.37
C LEU A 79 20.73 4.04 11.97
N PRO A 80 21.77 4.81 11.62
CA PRO A 80 21.87 5.43 10.31
C PRO A 80 21.83 4.36 9.21
N PRO A 81 21.17 4.64 8.07
CA PRO A 81 21.12 3.70 6.96
C PRO A 81 22.55 3.36 6.50
N PRO A 82 22.83 2.09 6.15
CA PRO A 82 24.14 1.69 5.67
C PRO A 82 24.51 2.53 4.44
N GLN A 83 25.64 3.24 4.49
CA GLN A 83 26.01 4.21 3.45
C GLN A 83 26.61 3.59 2.17
N THR A 84 26.80 2.27 2.16
CA THR A 84 27.39 1.54 1.03
C THR A 84 26.61 0.26 0.75
N ASP A 85 26.54 -0.14 -0.52
CA ASP A 85 25.84 -1.36 -0.96
C ASP A 85 26.36 -2.62 -0.26
N PHE A 86 27.66 -2.64 0.03
CA PHE A 86 28.31 -3.71 0.80
C PHE A 86 27.82 -3.78 2.25
N CYS A 87 27.71 -2.64 2.94
CA CYS A 87 27.15 -2.58 4.29
C CYS A 87 25.65 -2.91 4.31
N ARG A 88 24.92 -2.55 3.24
CA ARG A 88 23.51 -2.90 3.05
C ARG A 88 23.33 -4.42 2.93
N PHE A 89 24.18 -5.08 2.15
CA PHE A 89 24.21 -6.54 2.00
C PHE A 89 24.60 -7.27 3.28
N LEU A 90 25.60 -6.77 4.01
CA LEU A 90 26.04 -7.31 5.30
C LEU A 90 24.96 -7.16 6.39
N ASP A 91 24.28 -6.01 6.46
CA ASP A 91 23.20 -5.76 7.41
C ASP A 91 21.98 -6.65 7.11
N LEU A 92 21.65 -6.86 5.82
CA LEU A 92 20.65 -7.86 5.41
C LEU A 92 21.05 -9.29 5.84
N ARG A 93 22.30 -9.72 5.58
CA ARG A 93 22.79 -11.06 5.96
C ARG A 93 22.84 -11.27 7.47
N ARG A 94 23.17 -10.24 8.25
CA ARG A 94 23.28 -10.31 9.71
C ARG A 94 21.92 -10.47 10.37
N ASN A 95 20.89 -9.81 9.82
CA ASN A 95 19.52 -9.86 10.35
C ASN A 95 18.66 -10.98 9.72
N PHE A 96 19.23 -11.79 8.83
CA PHE A 96 18.53 -12.93 8.22
C PHE A 96 18.15 -14.03 9.24
N LYS A 97 18.82 -14.09 10.40
CA LYS A 97 18.52 -15.06 11.48
C LYS A 97 17.54 -14.55 12.55
N LYS A 98 17.23 -13.24 12.57
CA LYS A 98 16.26 -12.59 13.46
C LYS A 98 15.71 -11.38 12.72
N ALA A 99 14.44 -11.41 12.31
CA ALA A 99 13.80 -10.29 11.59
C ALA A 99 14.21 -8.95 12.22
N LYS A 100 14.73 -8.03 11.38
CA LYS A 100 15.37 -6.78 11.84
C LYS A 100 14.42 -5.94 12.70
N TYR A 101 13.13 -5.98 12.40
CA TYR A 101 12.08 -5.23 13.05
C TYR A 101 11.00 -6.17 13.63
N ARG A 102 10.47 -5.77 14.78
CA ARG A 102 9.31 -6.43 15.42
C ARG A 102 8.03 -5.99 14.72
N SER A 103 7.03 -6.86 14.66
CA SER A 103 5.73 -6.57 14.02
C SER A 103 4.84 -5.65 14.87
N GLU A 104 5.07 -5.60 16.17
CA GLU A 104 4.20 -4.93 17.15
C GLU A 104 4.18 -3.41 16.98
N PRO A 105 5.32 -2.70 16.80
CA PRO A 105 5.29 -1.26 16.53
C PRO A 105 4.60 -0.93 15.20
N LEU A 106 4.87 -1.71 14.15
CA LEU A 106 4.24 -1.51 12.85
C LEU A 106 2.73 -1.74 12.93
N ARG A 107 2.29 -2.78 13.64
CA ARG A 107 0.86 -3.05 13.89
C ARG A 107 0.20 -1.88 14.60
N ALA A 108 0.81 -1.33 15.65
CA ALA A 108 0.24 -0.19 16.39
C ALA A 108 0.03 1.03 15.50
N VAL A 109 0.96 1.33 14.59
CA VAL A 109 0.82 2.42 13.62
C VAL A 109 -0.30 2.15 12.63
N ILE A 110 -0.35 0.94 12.08
CA ILE A 110 -1.42 0.56 11.15
C ILE A 110 -2.78 0.66 11.86
N GLU A 111 -2.89 0.19 13.09
CA GLU A 111 -4.12 0.28 13.90
C GLU A 111 -4.49 1.74 14.23
N ALA A 112 -3.52 2.63 14.44
CA ALA A 112 -3.78 4.05 14.62
C ALA A 112 -4.31 4.71 13.34
N ILE A 113 -3.86 4.25 12.16
CA ILE A 113 -4.27 4.78 10.86
C ILE A 113 -5.66 4.27 10.45
N VAL A 114 -5.91 2.95 10.56
CA VAL A 114 -7.12 2.31 9.98
C VAL A 114 -8.11 1.78 11.03
N GLY A 115 -7.75 1.76 12.30
CA GLY A 115 -8.49 1.06 13.36
C GLY A 115 -8.23 -0.46 13.37
N SER A 116 -8.49 -1.11 14.51
CA SER A 116 -8.12 -2.51 14.74
C SER A 116 -9.10 -3.56 14.19
N GLN A 117 -10.33 -3.15 13.84
CA GLN A 117 -11.40 -4.07 13.42
C GLN A 117 -11.93 -3.80 12.02
N LEU A 118 -11.44 -2.76 11.33
CA LEU A 118 -11.93 -2.41 10.00
C LEU A 118 -11.68 -3.57 9.02
N LEU A 119 -12.72 -3.93 8.26
CA LEU A 119 -12.64 -4.97 7.25
C LEU A 119 -12.43 -4.37 5.85
N ILE A 120 -11.83 -5.15 4.95
CA ILE A 120 -11.62 -4.75 3.54
C ILE A 120 -12.94 -4.44 2.84
N GLY A 121 -14.02 -5.15 3.18
CA GLY A 121 -15.36 -4.90 2.64
C GLY A 121 -15.97 -3.56 3.05
N ASP A 122 -15.48 -2.96 4.14
CA ASP A 122 -16.01 -1.72 4.72
C ASP A 122 -15.22 -0.47 4.27
N LEU A 123 -14.18 -0.64 3.44
CA LEU A 123 -13.42 0.47 2.90
C LEU A 123 -14.29 1.36 1.99
N ARG A 124 -14.11 2.68 2.12
CA ARG A 124 -14.92 3.68 1.42
C ARG A 124 -14.55 3.81 -0.05
N GLN A 125 -13.33 3.44 -0.39
CA GLN A 125 -12.80 3.57 -1.73
C GLN A 125 -12.30 2.24 -2.29
N ARG A 126 -12.34 2.10 -3.62
CA ARG A 126 -11.79 0.91 -4.28
C ARG A 126 -10.30 0.85 -4.03
N THR A 127 -9.82 -0.30 -3.58
CA THR A 127 -8.40 -0.47 -3.23
C THR A 127 -7.88 -1.83 -3.67
N ILE A 128 -6.65 -1.85 -4.17
CA ILE A 128 -5.88 -3.07 -4.41
C ILE A 128 -4.51 -3.01 -3.70
N VAL A 129 -4.14 -4.13 -3.09
CA VAL A 129 -2.90 -4.24 -2.29
C VAL A 129 -2.16 -5.54 -2.66
N PRO A 130 -1.02 -5.46 -3.36
CA PRO A 130 -0.20 -6.62 -3.72
C PRO A 130 0.50 -7.27 -2.52
N SER A 131 0.64 -8.59 -2.54
CA SER A 131 1.38 -9.42 -1.58
C SER A 131 1.76 -10.75 -2.24
N VAL A 132 2.67 -11.51 -1.64
CA VAL A 132 3.00 -12.87 -2.08
C VAL A 132 2.45 -13.88 -1.09
N ASN A 133 1.61 -14.81 -1.58
CA ASN A 133 1.15 -15.94 -0.79
C ASN A 133 2.21 -17.04 -0.83
N LEU A 134 2.98 -17.17 0.25
CA LEU A 134 4.07 -18.13 0.38
C LEU A 134 3.56 -19.58 0.52
N THR A 135 2.41 -19.77 1.17
CA THR A 135 1.80 -21.10 1.32
C THR A 135 1.42 -21.70 -0.04
N LYS A 136 0.89 -20.87 -0.95
CA LYS A 136 0.46 -21.27 -2.30
C LYS A 136 1.53 -21.03 -3.37
N GLY A 137 2.66 -20.41 -3.03
CA GLY A 137 3.74 -20.11 -3.96
C GLY A 137 3.33 -19.19 -5.13
N ARG A 138 2.44 -18.21 -4.89
CA ARG A 138 1.90 -17.36 -5.97
C ARG A 138 1.70 -15.89 -5.56
N PRO A 139 1.71 -14.95 -6.52
CA PRO A 139 1.26 -13.58 -6.28
C PRO A 139 -0.19 -13.53 -5.79
N GLN A 140 -0.49 -12.58 -4.91
CA GLN A 140 -1.85 -12.31 -4.42
C GLN A 140 -2.09 -10.81 -4.35
N VAL A 141 -3.17 -10.35 -4.99
CA VAL A 141 -3.65 -8.98 -4.83
C VAL A 141 -4.89 -9.03 -3.94
N PHE A 142 -4.83 -8.40 -2.78
CA PHE A 142 -5.99 -8.16 -1.92
C PHE A 142 -6.82 -7.01 -2.49
N LYS A 143 -8.14 -7.15 -2.50
CA LYS A 143 -9.02 -6.20 -3.18
C LYS A 143 -10.31 -5.93 -2.41
N THR A 144 -10.81 -4.70 -2.52
CA THR A 144 -12.20 -4.40 -2.12
C THR A 144 -13.21 -5.09 -3.06
N PRO A 145 -14.47 -5.30 -2.66
CA PRO A 145 -15.47 -6.01 -3.47
C PRO A 145 -16.05 -5.17 -4.61
N HIS A 146 -15.21 -4.56 -5.44
CA HIS A 146 -15.62 -3.69 -6.55
C HIS A 146 -15.91 -4.44 -7.86
N HIS A 147 -15.91 -5.77 -7.82
CA HIS A 147 -16.36 -6.65 -8.90
C HIS A 147 -17.18 -7.80 -8.30
N PRO A 148 -18.23 -8.32 -8.96
CA PRO A 148 -19.11 -9.35 -8.40
C PRO A 148 -18.40 -10.63 -7.93
N THR A 149 -17.24 -10.94 -8.48
CA THR A 149 -16.44 -12.12 -8.11
C THR A 149 -15.43 -11.86 -6.99
N PHE A 150 -15.26 -10.60 -6.55
CA PHE A 150 -14.28 -10.24 -5.52
C PHE A 150 -14.86 -10.41 -4.11
N VAL A 151 -15.08 -11.67 -3.75
CA VAL A 151 -15.66 -12.07 -2.46
C VAL A 151 -14.66 -12.76 -1.54
N ARG A 152 -13.39 -12.89 -1.94
CA ARG A 152 -12.38 -13.57 -1.14
C ARG A 152 -11.95 -12.75 0.08
N ASP A 153 -11.77 -11.44 -0.11
CA ASP A 153 -11.04 -10.61 0.84
C ASP A 153 -11.93 -9.79 1.77
N LEU A 154 -13.26 -9.74 1.53
CA LEU A 154 -14.15 -8.77 2.17
C LEU A 154 -14.16 -8.84 3.71
N HIS A 155 -13.93 -10.02 4.28
CA HIS A 155 -13.92 -10.27 5.72
C HIS A 155 -12.53 -10.21 6.35
N LEU A 156 -11.50 -9.90 5.56
CA LEU A 156 -10.15 -9.72 6.09
C LEU A 156 -10.05 -8.38 6.79
N LYS A 157 -9.34 -8.35 7.91
CA LYS A 157 -9.01 -7.09 8.58
C LYS A 157 -8.02 -6.30 7.74
N VAL A 158 -8.24 -5.01 7.62
CA VAL A 158 -7.34 -4.07 6.93
C VAL A 158 -5.94 -4.12 7.53
N VAL A 159 -5.84 -4.21 8.86
CA VAL A 159 -4.57 -4.34 9.59
C VAL A 159 -3.78 -5.56 9.13
N ASP A 160 -4.44 -6.69 8.94
CA ASP A 160 -3.77 -7.93 8.52
C ASP A 160 -3.28 -7.84 7.07
N VAL A 161 -4.08 -7.24 6.18
CA VAL A 161 -3.68 -7.00 4.79
C VAL A 161 -2.48 -6.04 4.71
N ALA A 162 -2.49 -4.98 5.52
CA ALA A 162 -1.39 -4.02 5.62
C ALA A 162 -0.09 -4.69 6.12
N LEU A 163 -0.17 -5.51 7.17
CA LEU A 163 0.97 -6.28 7.66
C LEU A 163 1.49 -7.29 6.62
N ALA A 164 0.60 -7.97 5.90
CA ALA A 164 0.96 -8.92 4.85
C ALA A 164 1.71 -8.27 3.69
N THR A 165 1.25 -7.12 3.19
CA THR A 165 1.94 -6.40 2.10
C THR A 165 3.27 -5.78 2.55
N SER A 166 3.46 -5.53 3.85
CA SER A 166 4.69 -4.94 4.41
C SER A 166 5.67 -5.96 5.00
N ALA A 167 5.37 -7.26 4.93
CA ALA A 167 6.21 -8.34 5.45
C ALA A 167 7.45 -8.60 4.58
N ALA A 168 8.34 -7.59 4.51
CA ALA A 168 9.53 -7.61 3.66
C ALA A 168 10.55 -8.63 4.19
N PRO A 169 10.99 -9.61 3.37
CA PRO A 169 11.97 -10.61 3.80
C PRO A 169 13.23 -9.96 4.38
N ALA A 170 13.75 -10.56 5.45
CA ALA A 170 14.87 -10.06 6.27
C ALA A 170 14.58 -8.80 7.13
N PHE A 171 13.51 -8.05 6.86
CA PHE A 171 13.14 -6.86 7.63
C PHE A 171 12.01 -7.10 8.62
N PHE A 172 10.92 -7.71 8.19
CA PHE A 172 9.74 -8.00 9.02
C PHE A 172 9.41 -9.50 9.03
N PRO A 173 8.76 -10.01 10.10
CA PRO A 173 8.28 -11.38 10.10
C PRO A 173 7.20 -11.59 9.03
N ILE A 174 7.11 -12.82 8.51
CA ILE A 174 6.04 -13.27 7.62
C ILE A 174 4.71 -13.11 8.37
N HIS A 175 3.69 -12.53 7.72
CA HIS A 175 2.38 -12.37 8.33
C HIS A 175 1.47 -13.56 7.99
N GLN A 176 0.62 -13.97 8.93
CA GLN A 176 -0.30 -15.08 8.74
C GLN A 176 -1.75 -14.59 8.70
N ILE A 177 -2.50 -14.98 7.67
CA ILE A 177 -3.93 -14.70 7.53
C ILE A 177 -4.65 -16.01 7.21
N GLY A 178 -5.60 -16.42 8.06
CA GLY A 178 -6.44 -17.59 7.82
C GLY A 178 -5.65 -18.89 7.60
N GLY A 179 -4.50 -19.05 8.26
CA GLY A 179 -3.63 -20.23 8.09
C GLY A 179 -2.58 -20.10 6.97
N GLU A 180 -2.68 -19.09 6.11
CA GLU A 180 -1.77 -18.87 4.99
C GLU A 180 -0.71 -17.82 5.32
N LEU A 181 0.49 -18.01 4.77
CA LEU A 181 1.66 -17.16 5.01
C LEU A 181 1.84 -16.15 3.88
N PHE A 182 2.09 -14.90 4.25
CA PHE A 182 2.21 -13.77 3.33
C PHE A 182 3.51 -12.99 3.52
N ALA A 183 4.06 -12.57 2.38
CA ALA A 183 5.23 -11.69 2.31
C ALA A 183 4.94 -10.45 1.45
N ASP A 184 5.87 -9.49 1.51
CA ASP A 184 5.75 -8.20 0.86
C ASP A 184 5.49 -8.29 -0.66
N GLY A 185 4.56 -7.47 -1.14
CA GLY A 185 4.21 -7.39 -2.56
C GLY A 185 5.32 -6.83 -3.44
N GLY A 186 6.27 -6.10 -2.85
CA GLY A 186 7.46 -5.55 -3.48
C GLY A 186 8.39 -6.60 -4.08
N LEU A 187 8.21 -7.88 -3.73
CA LEU A 187 8.88 -9.00 -4.37
C LEU A 187 8.53 -9.16 -5.86
N TYR A 188 7.36 -8.68 -6.30
CA TYR A 188 6.94 -8.77 -7.71
C TYR A 188 6.31 -7.48 -8.27
N ALA A 189 5.79 -6.60 -7.40
CA ALA A 189 5.07 -5.40 -7.80
C ALA A 189 5.31 -4.25 -6.81
N ASN A 190 6.57 -3.80 -6.67
CA ASN A 190 6.90 -2.66 -5.79
C ASN A 190 6.16 -1.38 -6.18
N SER A 191 5.95 -1.18 -7.48
CA SER A 191 5.14 -0.12 -8.04
C SER A 191 3.91 -0.78 -8.68
N PRO A 192 2.69 -0.61 -8.12
CA PRO A 192 1.52 -1.39 -8.49
C PRO A 192 0.81 -0.88 -9.76
N ASP A 193 1.45 -0.02 -10.55
CA ASP A 193 0.85 0.72 -11.67
C ASP A 193 0.23 -0.19 -12.73
N PHE A 194 0.95 -1.24 -13.13
CA PHE A 194 0.44 -2.21 -14.09
C PHE A 194 -0.73 -3.03 -13.54
N LEU A 195 -0.70 -3.36 -12.24
CA LEU A 195 -1.82 -4.05 -11.59
C LEU A 195 -3.05 -3.15 -11.54
N ALA A 196 -2.85 -1.87 -11.24
CA ALA A 196 -3.90 -0.88 -11.19
C ALA A 196 -4.50 -0.61 -12.57
N LEU A 197 -3.67 -0.49 -13.61
CA LEU A 197 -4.13 -0.33 -14.99
C LEU A 197 -4.93 -1.56 -15.46
N HIS A 198 -4.42 -2.76 -15.18
CA HIS A 198 -5.14 -4.01 -15.43
C HIS A 198 -6.48 -4.02 -14.69
N GLU A 199 -6.53 -3.54 -13.45
CA GLU A 199 -7.75 -3.46 -12.67
C GLU A 199 -8.80 -2.55 -13.32
N MET A 200 -8.37 -1.37 -13.74
CA MET A 200 -9.21 -0.38 -14.40
C MET A 200 -9.80 -0.92 -15.71
N GLU A 201 -8.96 -1.50 -16.58
CA GLU A 201 -9.38 -1.99 -17.89
C GLU A 201 -10.31 -3.20 -17.77
N PHE A 202 -9.90 -4.22 -17.00
CA PHE A 202 -10.57 -5.51 -17.06
C PHE A 202 -11.72 -5.66 -16.05
N PHE A 203 -11.65 -5.01 -14.89
CA PHE A 203 -12.65 -5.16 -13.84
C PHE A 203 -13.56 -3.94 -13.67
N LEU A 204 -13.02 -2.74 -13.86
CA LEU A 204 -13.83 -1.50 -13.84
C LEU A 204 -14.30 -1.05 -15.22
N LYS A 205 -13.90 -1.76 -16.29
CA LYS A 205 -14.31 -1.52 -17.68
C LYS A 205 -14.03 -0.09 -18.15
N VAL A 206 -12.97 0.51 -17.63
CA VAL A 206 -12.51 1.84 -18.04
C VAL A 206 -11.72 1.70 -19.34
N PRO A 207 -12.14 2.35 -20.43
CA PRO A 207 -11.39 2.32 -21.68
C PRO A 207 -10.03 3.00 -21.48
N VAL A 208 -8.94 2.24 -21.67
CA VAL A 208 -7.60 2.81 -21.69
C VAL A 208 -7.32 3.27 -23.11
N ALA A 209 -7.15 4.57 -23.31
CA ALA A 209 -6.70 5.10 -24.60
C ALA A 209 -5.33 4.48 -24.91
N ARG A 210 -5.26 3.69 -25.98
CA ARG A 210 -3.98 3.15 -26.45
C ARG A 210 -3.23 4.31 -27.10
N TRP A 211 -1.92 4.38 -26.89
CA TRP A 211 -0.99 5.43 -27.32
C TRP A 211 -1.01 5.82 -28.82
N SER A 212 -1.89 5.23 -29.64
CA SER A 212 -2.11 5.59 -31.03
C SER A 212 -2.92 6.88 -31.24
N GLU A 213 -3.52 7.45 -30.19
CA GLU A 213 -4.28 8.70 -30.30
C GLU A 213 -3.61 9.82 -29.47
N PRO A 214 -3.21 10.95 -30.08
CA PRO A 214 -2.61 12.06 -29.35
C PRO A 214 -3.63 12.63 -28.36
N VAL A 215 -3.26 12.63 -27.07
CA VAL A 215 -4.02 13.31 -26.03
C VAL A 215 -3.57 14.78 -26.05
N ASP A 216 -4.40 15.66 -26.60
CA ASP A 216 -4.15 17.10 -26.61
C ASP A 216 -4.37 17.67 -25.21
N PHE A 217 -3.30 17.85 -24.44
CA PHE A 217 -3.34 18.42 -23.09
C PHE A 217 -3.41 19.96 -23.07
N LEU A 218 -3.57 20.62 -24.22
CA LEU A 218 -3.44 22.08 -24.38
C LEU A 218 -4.69 22.78 -24.92
N GLN A 219 -5.88 22.34 -24.53
CA GLN A 219 -7.11 23.12 -24.71
C GLN A 219 -7.74 23.48 -23.36
N GLU A 220 -7.11 24.40 -22.64
CA GLU A 220 -7.76 25.34 -21.73
C GLU A 220 -7.18 26.75 -21.91
#